data_AF-A0A2M8Q644-F1
#
_entry.id   AF-A0A2M8Q644-F1
#
_cell.length_a   1.000
_cell.length_b   1.000
_cell.length_c   1.000
_cell.angle_alpha   90.00
_cell.angle_beta   90.00
_cell.angle_gamma   90.00
#
_symmetry.space_group_name_H-M   'P 1'
#
loop_
_entity.id
_entity.type
_entity.pdbx_description
1 polymer ?
#
loop_
_entity_poly.entity_id
_entity_poly.type
_entity_poly.pdbx_seq_one_letter_code
_entity_poly.pdbx_strand_id
1 'polypeptide(L)'
;DLWNEALAPDMAISNAFVRYNLRPSAGVRRRIFLACVDDAIIGVVLASALHGEPAVNPHGEGWIELLAVASAFQRKGVGRRLLNLAEQWLLAAGCRAAQIGG
;
A
#
# COMPACT_ATOMS: atom_id res chain seq x y z
N ASP A 1 -2.23 -12.30 7.55
CA ASP A 1 -2.43 -13.57 6.82
C ASP A 1 -1.90 -13.45 5.40
N LEU A 2 -2.56 -12.72 4.50
CA LEU A 2 -2.11 -12.55 3.09
C LEU A 2 -0.63 -12.20 2.90
N TRP A 3 -0.07 -11.26 3.67
CA TRP A 3 1.36 -10.91 3.59
C TRP A 3 2.27 -12.09 3.92
N ASN A 4 1.99 -12.78 5.03
CA ASN A 4 2.80 -13.90 5.50
C ASN A 4 2.69 -15.11 4.58
N GLU A 5 1.58 -15.26 3.86
CA GLU A 5 1.41 -16.30 2.83
C GLU A 5 2.14 -15.95 1.51
N ALA A 6 2.28 -14.67 1.20
CA ALA A 6 2.88 -14.21 -0.06
C ALA A 6 4.41 -14.11 -0.02
N LEU A 7 5.01 -14.10 1.17
CA LEU A 7 6.44 -13.85 1.37
C LEU A 7 7.13 -14.99 2.14
N ALA A 8 8.46 -14.98 2.08
CA ALA A 8 9.28 -15.93 2.82
C ALA A 8 9.14 -15.73 4.36
N PRO A 9 9.34 -16.77 5.17
CA PRO A 9 9.11 -16.71 6.62
C PRO A 9 9.93 -15.66 7.37
N ASP A 10 11.11 -15.29 6.86
CA ASP A 10 11.99 -14.25 7.40
C ASP A 10 11.43 -12.82 7.23
N MET A 11 10.43 -12.66 6.35
CA MET A 11 9.70 -11.42 6.12
C MET A 11 8.31 -11.40 6.78
N ALA A 12 8.01 -12.38 7.63
CA ALA A 12 6.72 -12.47 8.31
C ALA A 12 6.50 -11.28 9.26
N ILE A 13 5.28 -10.75 9.24
CA ILE A 13 4.85 -9.66 10.13
C ILE A 13 3.75 -10.12 11.08
N SER A 14 3.64 -9.43 12.21
CA SER A 14 2.58 -9.63 13.19
C SER A 14 1.44 -8.63 13.02
N ASN A 15 0.26 -8.97 13.54
CA ASN A 15 -0.85 -8.01 13.63
C ASN A 15 -0.48 -6.78 14.49
N ALA A 16 0.39 -6.93 15.48
CA ALA A 16 0.88 -5.81 16.27
C ALA A 16 1.74 -4.85 15.42
N PHE A 17 2.60 -5.40 14.53
CA PHE A 17 3.38 -4.61 13.58
C PHE A 17 2.48 -3.82 12.62
N VAL A 18 1.46 -4.46 12.05
CA VAL A 18 0.50 -3.78 11.17
C VAL A 18 -0.24 -2.67 11.92
N ARG A 19 -0.76 -2.95 13.12
CA ARG A 19 -1.47 -1.96 13.95
C ARG A 19 -0.58 -0.79 14.36
N TYR A 20 0.72 -1.02 14.57
CA TYR A 20 1.67 0.04 14.88
C TYR A 20 1.91 0.96 13.67
N ASN A 21 2.22 0.38 12.50
CA ASN A 21 2.57 1.16 11.31
C ASN A 21 1.35 1.88 10.68
N LEU A 22 0.13 1.34 10.86
CA LEU A 22 -1.08 1.96 10.33
C LEU A 22 -1.72 3.01 11.26
N ARG A 23 -1.09 3.37 12.38
CA ARG A 23 -1.62 4.43 13.24
C ARG A 23 -1.73 5.74 12.47
N PRO A 24 -2.79 6.55 12.71
CA PRO A 24 -2.87 7.90 12.20
C PRO A 24 -1.61 8.69 12.59
N SER A 25 -1.08 9.46 11.64
CA SER A 25 0.04 10.38 11.84
C SER A 25 -0.32 11.74 11.29
N ALA A 26 0.22 12.81 11.87
CA ALA A 26 -0.03 14.17 11.43
C ALA A 26 0.40 14.34 9.96
N GLY A 27 -0.42 15.04 9.18
CA GLY A 27 -0.18 15.28 7.75
C GLY A 27 -0.32 14.05 6.84
N VAL A 28 -0.38 12.83 7.38
CA VAL A 28 -0.44 11.61 6.57
C VAL A 28 -1.88 11.21 6.26
N ARG A 29 -2.17 11.09 4.96
CA ARG A 29 -3.38 10.44 4.45
C ARG A 29 -3.01 9.06 3.91
N ARG A 30 -3.85 8.06 4.18
CA ARG A 30 -3.65 6.68 3.70
C ARG A 30 -4.88 6.16 2.98
N ARG A 31 -4.65 5.23 2.06
CA ARG A 31 -5.71 4.47 1.38
C ARG A 31 -5.30 3.04 1.16
N ILE A 32 -6.17 2.12 1.57
CA ILE A 32 -6.06 0.68 1.28
C ILE A 32 -7.04 0.36 0.16
N PHE A 33 -6.56 -0.38 -0.84
CA PHE A 33 -7.42 -1.03 -1.83
C PHE A 33 -7.28 -2.53 -1.71
N LEU A 34 -8.41 -3.23 -1.77
CA LEU A 34 -8.50 -4.68 -1.66
C LEU A 34 -9.01 -5.27 -2.98
N ALA A 35 -8.47 -6.41 -3.35
CA ALA A 35 -9.04 -7.28 -4.38
C ALA A 35 -9.65 -8.49 -3.69
N CYS A 36 -10.92 -8.78 -4.00
CA CYS A 36 -11.66 -9.88 -3.41
C CYS A 36 -12.23 -10.83 -4.48
N VAL A 37 -12.30 -12.12 -4.14
CA VAL A 37 -13.03 -13.16 -4.87
C VAL A 37 -13.87 -13.90 -3.84
N ASP A 38 -15.20 -13.95 -4.02
CA ASP A 38 -16.12 -14.58 -3.08
C ASP A 38 -15.87 -14.15 -1.61
N ASP A 39 -15.76 -12.84 -1.40
CA ASP A 39 -15.42 -12.17 -0.12
C ASP A 39 -14.03 -12.46 0.46
N ALA A 40 -13.26 -13.40 -0.11
CA ALA A 40 -11.88 -13.64 0.28
C ALA A 40 -10.94 -12.57 -0.29
N ILE A 41 -10.12 -11.94 0.56
CA ILE A 41 -9.11 -10.97 0.14
C ILE A 41 -7.95 -11.71 -0.54
N ILE A 42 -7.79 -11.50 -1.84
CA ILE A 42 -6.72 -12.11 -2.65
C ILE A 42 -5.58 -11.14 -2.98
N GLY A 43 -5.75 -9.86 -2.66
CA GLY A 43 -4.75 -8.84 -2.92
C GLY A 43 -5.01 -7.55 -2.16
N VAL A 44 -3.93 -6.82 -1.87
CA VAL A 44 -3.96 -5.56 -1.14
C VAL A 44 -2.89 -4.62 -1.67
N VAL A 45 -3.22 -3.33 -1.74
CA VAL A 45 -2.22 -2.25 -1.85
C VAL A 45 -2.52 -1.18 -0.79
N LEU A 46 -1.48 -0.62 -0.21
CA LEU A 46 -1.54 0.54 0.68
C LEU A 46 -0.73 1.67 0.07
N ALA A 47 -1.37 2.83 -0.05
CA ALA A 47 -0.74 4.07 -0.46
C ALA A 47 -0.86 5.14 0.62
N SER A 48 0.14 6.02 0.70
CA SER A 48 0.14 7.15 1.61
C SER A 48 0.64 8.45 0.95
N ALA A 49 0.14 9.58 1.44
CA ALA A 49 0.55 10.91 1.02
C ALA A 49 0.79 11.77 2.27
N LEU A 50 1.86 12.56 2.27
CA LEU A 50 2.21 13.49 3.34
C LEU A 50 1.91 14.92 2.89
N HIS A 51 1.16 15.66 3.70
CA HIS A 51 0.82 17.05 3.43
C HIS A 51 1.31 17.96 4.56
N GLY A 52 1.70 19.19 4.20
CA GLY A 52 2.09 20.23 5.15
C GLY A 52 3.51 20.13 5.71
N GLU A 53 4.31 19.16 5.25
CA GLU A 53 5.67 18.89 5.76
C GLU A 53 6.75 18.97 4.65
N PRO A 54 6.99 20.16 4.07
CA PRO A 54 7.92 20.32 2.94
C PRO A 54 9.38 20.04 3.28
N ALA A 55 9.76 20.10 4.57
CA ALA A 55 11.09 19.73 5.03
C ALA A 55 11.34 18.20 4.97
N VAL A 56 10.26 17.40 5.01
CA VAL A 56 10.31 15.93 4.97
C VAL A 56 10.08 15.41 3.55
N ASN A 57 9.12 16.01 2.83
CA ASN A 57 8.75 15.61 1.48
C ASN A 57 8.78 16.82 0.52
N PRO A 58 9.98 17.27 0.13
CA PRO A 58 10.14 18.51 -0.64
C PRO A 58 9.61 18.40 -2.08
N HIS A 59 9.52 17.21 -2.65
CA HIS A 59 9.11 17.01 -4.04
C HIS A 59 7.65 16.53 -4.17
N GLY A 60 6.98 16.24 -3.05
CA GLY A 60 5.56 15.93 -3.02
C GLY A 60 5.25 14.54 -3.58
N GLU A 61 6.12 13.58 -3.35
CA GLU A 61 5.86 12.18 -3.67
C GLU A 61 4.79 11.60 -2.72
N GLY A 62 4.09 10.58 -3.21
CA GLY A 62 3.38 9.63 -2.38
C GLY A 62 4.13 8.30 -2.32
N TRP A 63 3.71 7.42 -1.43
CA TRP A 63 4.35 6.12 -1.23
C TRP A 63 3.37 4.98 -1.48
N ILE A 64 3.87 3.93 -2.13
CA ILE A 64 3.30 2.60 -2.13
C ILE A 64 4.01 1.83 -1.02
N GLU A 65 3.37 1.74 0.14
CA GLU A 65 3.95 1.12 1.35
C GLU A 65 3.87 -0.41 1.30
N LEU A 66 2.87 -0.94 0.60
CA LEU A 66 2.59 -2.37 0.53
C LEU A 66 1.87 -2.69 -0.78
N LEU A 67 2.28 -3.75 -1.45
CA LEU A 67 1.52 -4.44 -2.50
C LEU A 67 1.72 -5.94 -2.36
N ALA A 68 0.64 -6.67 -2.08
CA ALA A 68 0.67 -8.12 -1.98
C ALA A 68 -0.50 -8.75 -2.74
N VAL A 69 -0.23 -9.90 -3.36
CA VAL A 69 -1.24 -10.71 -4.06
C VAL A 69 -1.00 -12.17 -3.68
N ALA A 70 -2.07 -12.87 -3.31
CA ALA A 70 -2.03 -14.30 -2.98
C ALA A 70 -1.40 -15.07 -4.14
N SER A 71 -0.50 -16.01 -3.83
CA SER A 71 0.31 -16.73 -4.81
C SER A 71 -0.52 -17.33 -5.95
N ALA A 72 -1.66 -17.95 -5.63
CA ALA A 72 -2.61 -18.52 -6.59
C ALA A 72 -3.23 -17.51 -7.59
N PHE A 73 -3.16 -16.21 -7.29
CA PHE A 73 -3.72 -15.12 -8.09
C PHE A 73 -2.64 -14.20 -8.70
N GLN A 74 -1.37 -14.51 -8.47
CA GLN A 74 -0.27 -13.77 -9.08
C GLN A 74 -0.21 -13.97 -10.60
N ARG A 75 0.39 -12.99 -11.27
CA ARG A 75 0.56 -12.92 -12.74
C ARG A 75 -0.74 -12.98 -13.56
N LYS A 76 -1.89 -12.77 -12.91
CA LYS A 76 -3.22 -12.62 -13.53
C LYS A 76 -3.69 -11.15 -13.62
N GLY A 77 -2.77 -10.19 -13.49
CA GLY A 77 -3.09 -8.75 -13.58
C GLY A 77 -3.64 -8.09 -12.32
N VAL A 78 -3.91 -8.85 -11.25
CA VAL A 78 -4.45 -8.32 -9.96
C VAL A 78 -3.55 -7.22 -9.39
N GLY A 79 -2.25 -7.48 -9.28
CA GLY A 79 -1.30 -6.51 -8.74
C GLY A 79 -1.21 -5.23 -9.57
N ARG A 80 -1.27 -5.35 -10.91
CA ARG A 80 -1.29 -4.19 -11.81
C ARG A 80 -2.54 -3.33 -11.58
N ARG A 81 -3.71 -3.96 -11.44
CA ARG A 81 -4.96 -3.23 -11.19
C ARG A 81 -4.95 -2.52 -9.84
N LEU A 82 -4.44 -3.19 -8.79
CA LEU A 82 -4.27 -2.59 -7.47
C LEU A 82 -3.32 -1.39 -7.52
N LEU A 83 -2.14 -1.56 -8.14
CA LEU A 83 -1.16 -0.48 -8.26
C LEU A 83 -1.74 0.74 -9.01
N ASN A 84 -2.43 0.52 -10.13
CA ASN A 84 -3.07 1.61 -10.87
C ASN A 84 -4.10 2.38 -10.02
N LEU A 85 -4.88 1.70 -9.16
CA LEU A 85 -5.83 2.36 -8.26
C LEU A 85 -5.12 3.22 -7.21
N ALA A 86 -4.01 2.72 -6.67
CA ALA A 86 -3.18 3.46 -5.72
C ALA A 86 -2.55 4.70 -6.36
N GLU A 87 -1.98 4.57 -7.56
CA GLU A 87 -1.38 5.68 -8.31
C GLU A 87 -2.42 6.76 -8.66
N GLN A 88 -3.61 6.35 -9.10
CA GLN A 88 -4.72 7.28 -9.36
C GLN A 88 -5.15 8.03 -8.09
N TRP A 89 -5.18 7.34 -6.95
CA TRP A 89 -5.48 7.97 -5.68
C TRP A 89 -4.41 8.97 -5.23
N LEU A 90 -3.12 8.63 -5.42
CA LEU A 90 -2.01 9.54 -5.13
C LEU A 90 -2.04 10.78 -6.02
N LEU A 91 -2.30 10.60 -7.32
CA LEU A 91 -2.46 11.71 -8.25
C LEU A 91 -3.62 12.63 -7.83
N ALA A 92 -4.78 12.06 -7.47
CA ALA A 92 -5.92 12.81 -6.98
C ALA A 92 -5.66 13.48 -5.61
N ALA A 93 -4.71 12.97 -4.83
CA ALA A 93 -4.25 13.58 -3.58
C ALA A 93 -3.24 14.72 -3.79
N GLY A 94 -2.83 14.99 -5.03
CA GLY A 94 -1.88 16.05 -5.40
C GLY A 94 -0.42 15.61 -5.41
N CYS A 95 -0.13 14.30 -5.28
CA CYS A 95 1.22 13.79 -5.39
C CYS A 95 1.72 13.86 -6.84
N ARG A 96 3.01 14.18 -7.03
CA ARG A 96 3.62 14.31 -8.36
C ARG A 96 4.20 13.00 -8.90
N ALA A 97 4.56 12.10 -7.99
CA ALA A 97 5.08 10.77 -8.29
C ALA A 97 4.73 9.81 -7.15
N ALA A 98 4.88 8.51 -7.42
CA ALA A 98 4.78 7.46 -6.42
C ALA A 98 6.16 6.80 -6.22
N GLN A 99 6.58 6.64 -4.96
CA GLN A 99 7.78 5.90 -4.59
C GLN A 99 7.40 4.54 -3.99
N ILE A 100 8.26 3.55 -4.20
CA ILE A 100 8.10 2.20 -3.62
C ILE A 100 8.87 2.16 -2.32
N GLY A 101 8.18 1.87 -1.22
CA GLY A 101 8.77 1.90 0.12
C GLY A 101 9.10 3.33 0.57
N GLY A 102 9.16 3.53 1.88
CA GLY A 102 9.45 4.78 2.55
C GLY A 102 9.85 4.52 4.00
#